data_AF-A0A2A3G068-F1
#
_entry.id   AF-A0A2A3G068-F1
#
_cell.length_a   1.000
_cell.length_b   1.000
_cell.length_c   1.000
_cell.angle_alpha   90.00
_cell.angle_beta   90.00
_cell.angle_gamma   90.00
#
_symmetry.space_group_name_H-M   'P 1'
#
loop_
_entity.id
_entity.type
_entity.pdbx_description
1 polymer ?
#
loop_
_entity_poly.entity_id
_entity_poly.type
_entity_poly.pdbx_seq_one_letter_code
_entity_poly.pdbx_strand_id
1 'polypeptide(L)'
;MRTLAITQNITLDGSIEMLGDWFDPADQDPQLLEATRRQSERADAMLLGRQTFEDFRGYWPRQTDDQTGITDELNQIQKYVVSSTMADPQWRNSTVLTDDWIAQVRASKGQEGRDIVVTGSITPTHTLIESGLVDEYRLFVYPAVQGRGRRLFPDGYEMPRLQLVEARGFRNGVSLLHYTVRGHHPRGPRWTTISQQAAPPGPFRLRMPPLPLRVSRSCDRGGGGRRCGSLRPRR
;
A
#
# COMPACT_ATOMS: atom_id res chain seq x y z
N MET A 1 4.63 -8.16 -21.82
CA MET A 1 4.00 -6.98 -21.20
C MET A 1 4.48 -6.91 -19.77
N ARG A 2 5.14 -5.80 -19.42
CA ARG A 2 5.72 -5.54 -18.09
C ARG A 2 4.62 -5.11 -17.13
N THR A 3 4.79 -5.46 -15.86
CA THR A 3 3.93 -5.00 -14.76
C THR A 3 4.37 -3.60 -14.34
N LEU A 4 3.43 -2.67 -14.21
CA LEU A 4 3.61 -1.39 -13.55
C LEU A 4 3.13 -1.51 -12.10
N ALA A 5 4.06 -1.52 -11.16
CA ALA A 5 3.78 -1.71 -9.75
C ALA A 5 4.07 -0.44 -8.94
N ILE A 6 3.13 -0.02 -8.11
CA ILE A 6 3.42 0.97 -7.07
C ILE A 6 3.93 0.22 -5.85
N THR A 7 5.21 0.39 -5.52
CA THR A 7 5.80 -0.14 -4.28
C THR A 7 6.04 1.02 -3.34
N GLN A 8 5.34 1.09 -2.21
CA GLN A 8 5.38 2.29 -1.38
C GLN A 8 5.31 2.00 0.12
N ASN A 9 6.13 2.74 0.86
CA ASN A 9 6.01 2.88 2.31
C ASN A 9 4.88 3.86 2.62
N ILE A 10 3.88 3.42 3.37
CA ILE A 10 2.71 4.23 3.71
C ILE A 10 2.40 4.15 5.20
N THR A 11 1.82 5.20 5.76
CA THR A 11 1.23 5.14 7.11
C THR A 11 -0.14 4.44 7.09
N LEU A 12 -0.67 4.11 8.26
CA LEU A 12 -1.99 3.49 8.41
C LEU A 12 -3.13 4.35 7.83
N ASP A 13 -2.98 5.68 7.91
CA ASP A 13 -3.89 6.65 7.29
C ASP A 13 -3.54 6.97 5.82
N GLY A 14 -2.68 6.16 5.19
CA GLY A 14 -2.37 6.19 3.76
C GLY A 14 -1.44 7.32 3.32
N SER A 15 -0.77 8.00 4.25
CA SER A 15 0.23 9.03 3.90
C SER A 15 1.42 8.39 3.21
N ILE A 16 1.94 9.06 2.19
CA ILE A 16 3.18 8.64 1.54
C ILE A 16 4.31 9.67 1.68
N GLU A 17 3.98 10.88 2.15
CA GLU A 17 4.98 11.87 2.49
C GLU A 17 5.55 11.57 3.87
N MET A 18 6.87 11.50 3.96
CA MET A 18 7.60 11.34 5.20
C MET A 18 7.76 12.70 5.89
N LEU A 19 6.72 13.14 6.60
CA LEU A 19 6.75 14.40 7.36
C LEU A 19 7.06 14.20 8.85
N GLY A 20 7.26 12.94 9.26
CA GLY A 20 7.67 12.54 10.60
C GLY A 20 8.68 11.38 10.52
N ASP A 21 8.93 10.73 11.64
CA ASP A 21 9.94 9.69 11.88
C ASP A 21 9.38 8.26 11.83
N TRP A 22 8.21 8.08 11.19
CA TRP A 22 7.54 6.77 11.12
C TRP A 22 8.23 5.76 10.18
N PHE A 23 9.17 6.21 9.36
CA PHE A 23 10.01 5.37 8.51
C PHE A 23 11.47 5.72 8.75
N ASP A 24 12.25 4.73 9.16
CA ASP A 24 13.70 4.81 9.25
C ASP A 24 14.31 3.65 8.44
N PRO A 25 14.99 3.93 7.31
CA PRO A 25 15.61 2.89 6.51
C PRO A 25 16.74 2.13 7.24
N ALA A 26 17.30 2.69 8.33
CA ALA A 26 18.34 2.05 9.12
C ALA A 26 17.80 1.12 10.22
N ASP A 27 16.55 1.33 10.68
CA ASP A 27 15.91 0.51 11.73
C ASP A 27 14.81 -0.37 11.13
N GLN A 28 15.22 -1.49 10.51
CA GLN A 28 14.32 -2.38 9.78
C GLN A 28 14.48 -3.83 10.22
N ASP A 29 13.36 -4.53 10.39
CA ASP A 29 13.34 -5.97 10.66
C ASP A 29 14.02 -6.74 9.49
N PRO A 30 14.86 -7.77 9.75
CA PRO A 30 15.56 -8.49 8.70
C PRO A 30 14.63 -9.11 7.64
N GLN A 31 13.42 -9.55 8.02
CA GLN A 31 12.46 -10.09 7.07
C GLN A 31 11.81 -9.00 6.22
N LEU A 32 11.66 -7.79 6.77
CA LEU A 32 11.19 -6.61 6.06
C LEU A 32 12.22 -6.17 5.01
N LEU A 33 13.50 -6.09 5.39
CA LEU A 33 14.59 -5.83 4.44
C LEU A 33 14.61 -6.86 3.30
N GLU A 34 14.51 -8.14 3.63
CA GLU A 34 14.44 -9.20 2.63
C GLU A 34 13.18 -9.08 1.76
N ALA A 35 12.05 -8.64 2.30
CA ALA A 35 10.85 -8.39 1.52
C ALA A 35 11.01 -7.21 0.55
N THR A 36 11.62 -6.11 0.98
CA THR A 36 11.94 -4.96 0.13
C THR A 36 12.90 -5.36 -0.98
N ARG A 37 13.97 -6.11 -0.65
CA ARG A 37 14.95 -6.63 -1.61
C ARG A 37 14.28 -7.50 -2.69
N ARG A 38 13.37 -8.40 -2.31
CA ARG A 38 12.59 -9.18 -3.29
C ARG A 38 11.73 -8.31 -4.22
N GLN A 39 11.25 -7.14 -3.78
CA GLN A 39 10.53 -6.23 -4.68
C GLN A 39 11.47 -5.56 -5.67
N SER A 40 12.63 -5.10 -5.19
CA SER A 40 13.69 -4.54 -6.04
C SER A 40 14.14 -5.51 -7.14
N GLU A 41 14.39 -6.78 -6.81
CA GLU A 41 14.85 -7.80 -7.79
C GLU A 41 13.85 -8.08 -8.93
N ARG A 42 12.56 -7.81 -8.68
CA ARG A 42 11.49 -7.97 -9.68
C ARG A 42 11.44 -6.83 -10.68
N ALA A 43 12.14 -5.72 -10.43
CA ALA A 43 12.16 -4.56 -11.30
C ALA A 43 13.49 -4.43 -12.03
N ASP A 44 13.43 -3.96 -13.27
CA ASP A 44 14.57 -3.50 -14.05
C ASP A 44 14.38 -2.05 -14.51
N ALA A 45 13.27 -1.42 -14.12
CA ALA A 45 13.06 0.01 -14.28
C ALA A 45 12.31 0.63 -13.10
N MET A 46 12.55 1.92 -12.89
CA MET A 46 11.87 2.75 -11.92
C MET A 46 11.39 4.05 -12.58
N LEU A 47 10.17 4.49 -12.25
CA LEU A 47 9.63 5.77 -12.67
C LEU A 47 9.61 6.75 -11.50
N LEU A 48 10.15 7.94 -11.73
CA LEU A 48 10.31 9.01 -10.75
C LEU A 48 9.82 10.34 -11.31
N GLY A 49 9.38 11.24 -10.43
CA GLY A 49 9.29 12.65 -10.77
C GLY A 49 10.65 13.35 -10.62
N ARG A 50 10.78 14.54 -11.22
CA ARG A 50 12.01 15.35 -11.23
C ARG A 50 12.70 15.47 -9.86
N GLN A 51 11.97 15.90 -8.82
CA GLN A 51 12.55 16.16 -7.50
C GLN A 51 13.19 14.91 -6.90
N THR A 52 12.45 13.80 -6.85
CA THR A 52 12.95 12.54 -6.30
C THR A 52 14.15 12.02 -7.09
N PHE A 53 14.15 12.18 -8.41
CA PHE A 53 15.30 11.84 -9.24
C PHE A 53 16.53 12.70 -8.90
N GLU A 54 16.37 14.01 -8.72
CA GLU A 54 17.46 14.91 -8.35
C GLU A 54 18.04 14.58 -6.97
N ASP A 55 17.18 14.28 -5.99
CA ASP A 55 17.59 13.85 -4.65
C ASP A 55 18.40 12.55 -4.73
N PHE A 56 17.90 11.57 -5.48
CA PHE A 56 18.57 10.27 -5.66
C PHE A 56 19.91 10.43 -6.39
N ARG A 57 19.94 11.20 -7.47
CA ARG A 57 21.15 11.50 -8.24
C ARG A 57 22.18 12.24 -7.39
N GLY A 58 21.71 13.12 -6.51
CA GLY A 58 22.56 13.82 -5.57
C GLY A 58 23.14 12.87 -4.53
N TYR A 59 22.38 11.90 -4.02
CA TYR A 59 22.81 11.08 -2.89
C TYR A 59 23.56 9.80 -3.28
N TRP A 60 22.95 8.96 -4.11
CA TRP A 60 23.37 7.57 -4.32
C TRP A 60 24.73 7.40 -5.02
N PRO A 61 25.07 8.18 -6.07
CA PRO A 61 26.39 8.07 -6.71
C PRO A 61 27.58 8.38 -5.78
N ARG A 62 27.34 8.95 -4.60
CA ARG A 62 28.37 9.27 -3.60
C ARG A 62 28.56 8.17 -2.54
N GLN A 63 27.72 7.14 -2.51
CA GLN A 63 27.79 6.06 -1.53
C GLN A 63 28.71 4.94 -2.02
N THR A 64 30.02 5.09 -1.81
CA THR A 64 31.03 4.15 -2.33
C THR A 64 31.22 2.88 -1.50
N ASP A 65 30.65 2.82 -0.30
CA ASP A 65 30.71 1.66 0.62
C ASP A 65 29.29 1.25 1.05
N ASP A 66 28.36 1.25 0.08
CA ASP A 66 26.97 0.92 0.32
C ASP A 66 26.76 -0.60 0.45
N GLN A 67 26.74 -1.08 1.69
CA GLN A 67 26.50 -2.48 2.02
C GLN A 67 25.04 -2.92 1.78
N THR A 68 24.11 -1.99 1.48
CA THR A 68 22.71 -2.32 1.20
C THR A 68 22.48 -2.80 -0.23
N GLY A 69 23.42 -2.52 -1.14
CA GLY A 69 23.31 -2.84 -2.56
C GLY A 69 22.39 -1.91 -3.38
N ILE A 70 21.76 -0.91 -2.73
CA ILE A 70 20.84 0.01 -3.40
C ILE A 70 21.56 0.87 -4.44
N THR A 71 22.79 1.29 -4.15
CA THR A 71 23.60 2.09 -5.08
C THR A 71 23.84 1.33 -6.38
N ASP A 72 24.21 0.06 -6.29
CA ASP A 72 24.44 -0.79 -7.47
C ASP A 72 23.16 -1.06 -8.25
N GLU A 73 22.07 -1.36 -7.56
CA GLU A 73 20.75 -1.53 -8.16
C GLU A 73 20.33 -0.29 -8.94
N LEU A 74 20.31 0.87 -8.29
CA LEU A 74 19.91 2.14 -8.90
C LEU A 74 20.81 2.46 -10.08
N ASN A 75 22.09 2.18 -10.00
CA ASN A 75 23.00 2.40 -11.10
C ASN A 75 22.76 1.43 -12.27
N GLN A 76 22.18 0.24 -12.07
CA GLN A 76 21.90 -0.73 -13.15
C GLN A 76 20.54 -0.52 -13.82
N ILE A 77 19.49 -0.19 -13.07
CA ILE A 77 18.12 -0.13 -13.60
C ILE A 77 17.87 1.12 -14.46
N GLN A 78 16.90 0.99 -15.37
CA GLN A 78 16.39 2.10 -16.18
C GLN A 78 15.57 3.07 -15.31
N LYS A 79 15.87 4.37 -15.40
CA LYS A 79 15.13 5.43 -14.71
C LYS A 79 14.29 6.18 -15.73
N TYR A 80 12.99 6.22 -15.54
CA TYR A 80 12.08 7.07 -16.28
C TYR A 80 11.77 8.31 -15.45
N VAL A 81 12.18 9.49 -15.92
CA VAL A 81 12.07 10.74 -15.17
C VAL A 81 10.97 11.59 -15.78
N VAL A 82 9.82 11.67 -15.11
CA VAL A 82 8.73 12.56 -15.53
C VAL A 82 9.11 14.00 -15.19
N SER A 83 9.37 14.81 -16.22
CA SER A 83 9.78 16.21 -16.07
C SER A 83 9.54 16.99 -17.35
N SER A 84 9.01 18.21 -17.25
CA SER A 84 8.88 19.15 -18.37
C SER A 84 10.08 20.09 -18.53
N THR A 85 11.01 20.12 -17.56
CA THR A 85 12.11 21.11 -17.51
C THR A 85 13.50 20.48 -17.55
N MET A 86 13.61 19.15 -17.41
CA MET A 86 14.90 18.47 -17.37
C MET A 86 15.30 18.09 -18.79
N ALA A 87 16.40 18.65 -19.28
CA ALA A 87 16.93 18.31 -20.60
C ALA A 87 17.95 17.15 -20.53
N ASP A 88 18.92 17.24 -19.60
CA ASP A 88 19.97 16.23 -19.40
C ASP A 88 19.88 15.67 -17.97
N PRO A 89 19.59 14.36 -17.79
CA PRO A 89 19.51 13.75 -16.47
C PRO A 89 20.87 13.58 -15.78
N GLN A 90 21.99 13.55 -16.52
CA GLN A 90 23.36 13.36 -16.01
C GLN A 90 23.51 12.18 -15.02
N TRP A 91 22.74 11.12 -15.21
CA TRP A 91 22.88 9.86 -14.48
C TRP A 91 22.62 8.71 -15.43
N ARG A 92 23.50 7.70 -15.42
CA ARG A 92 23.42 6.55 -16.32
C ARG A 92 22.05 5.85 -16.25
N ASN A 93 21.63 5.30 -17.40
CA ASN A 93 20.35 4.61 -17.58
C ASN A 93 19.15 5.49 -17.19
N SER A 94 19.12 6.73 -17.69
CA SER A 94 18.01 7.66 -17.43
C SER A 94 17.39 8.15 -18.74
N THR A 95 16.07 8.16 -18.79
CA THR A 95 15.27 8.69 -19.90
C THR A 95 14.28 9.68 -19.32
N VAL A 96 14.34 10.93 -19.78
CA VAL A 96 13.35 11.94 -19.42
C VAL A 96 12.09 11.69 -20.24
N LEU A 97 10.94 11.61 -19.57
CA LEU A 97 9.62 11.55 -20.18
C LEU A 97 9.00 12.94 -20.13
N THR A 98 8.80 13.55 -21.30
CA THR A 98 8.14 14.86 -21.48
C THR A 98 6.74 14.69 -22.07
N ASP A 99 5.92 15.74 -22.01
CA ASP A 99 4.62 15.83 -22.70
C ASP A 99 3.65 14.68 -22.33
N ASP A 100 3.15 13.92 -23.32
CA ASP A 100 2.31 12.73 -23.11
C ASP A 100 3.15 11.54 -22.61
N TRP A 101 3.68 11.69 -21.40
CA TRP A 101 4.47 10.66 -20.74
C TRP A 101 3.63 9.42 -20.39
N ILE A 102 2.31 9.55 -20.25
CA ILE A 102 1.40 8.41 -20.02
C ILE A 102 1.41 7.46 -21.22
N ALA A 103 1.35 7.98 -22.45
CA ALA A 103 1.50 7.17 -23.64
C ALA A 103 2.87 6.47 -23.71
N GLN A 104 3.94 7.16 -23.30
CA GLN A 104 5.30 6.59 -23.26
C GLN A 104 5.44 5.49 -22.20
N VAL A 105 4.81 5.63 -21.03
CA VAL A 105 4.74 4.57 -20.02
C VAL A 105 3.96 3.38 -20.55
N ARG A 106 2.82 3.62 -21.22
CA ARG A 106 2.04 2.53 -21.86
C ARG A 106 2.86 1.78 -22.91
N ALA A 107 3.61 2.50 -23.74
CA ALA A 107 4.51 1.89 -24.72
C ALA A 107 5.63 1.09 -24.04
N SER A 108 6.23 1.63 -22.98
CA SER A 108 7.25 0.96 -22.17
C SER A 108 6.73 -0.33 -21.54
N LYS A 109 5.49 -0.35 -21.04
CA LYS A 109 4.83 -1.59 -20.56
C LYS A 109 4.70 -2.66 -21.65
N GLY A 110 4.61 -2.25 -22.92
CA GLY A 110 4.51 -3.17 -24.06
C GLY A 110 5.82 -3.90 -24.42
N GLN A 111 6.97 -3.38 -23.98
CA GLN A 111 8.28 -3.94 -24.28
C GLN A 111 8.60 -5.19 -23.44
N GLU A 112 9.67 -5.89 -23.81
CA GLU A 112 10.28 -6.91 -22.96
C GLU A 112 10.99 -6.29 -21.75
N GLY A 113 11.10 -7.04 -20.67
CA GLY A 113 11.70 -6.59 -19.41
C GLY A 113 10.96 -7.10 -18.19
N ARG A 114 11.46 -6.74 -17.02
CA ARG A 114 10.84 -6.99 -15.72
C ARG A 114 9.90 -5.83 -15.34
N ASP A 115 9.53 -5.73 -14.07
CA ASP A 115 8.58 -4.73 -13.61
C ASP A 115 9.12 -3.30 -13.76
N ILE A 116 8.20 -2.37 -13.98
CA ILE A 116 8.44 -0.94 -13.82
C ILE A 116 7.89 -0.57 -12.44
N VAL A 117 8.76 -0.15 -11.52
CA VAL A 117 8.35 0.24 -10.17
C VAL A 117 8.16 1.75 -10.03
N VAL A 118 7.16 2.15 -9.27
CA VAL A 118 6.91 3.53 -8.86
C VAL A 118 7.01 3.59 -7.35
N THR A 119 8.00 4.32 -6.83
CA THR A 119 8.25 4.53 -5.40
C THR A 119 8.25 6.02 -5.12
N GLY A 120 7.05 6.60 -5.01
CA GLY A 120 6.85 8.02 -5.33
C GLY A 120 7.31 8.34 -6.76
N SER A 121 7.48 9.59 -7.18
CA SER A 121 6.96 10.84 -6.63
C SER A 121 5.45 10.88 -6.69
N ILE A 122 4.81 11.65 -5.82
CA ILE A 122 3.35 11.57 -5.70
C ILE A 122 2.58 12.05 -6.93
N THR A 123 3.04 13.10 -7.61
CA THR A 123 2.33 13.63 -8.78
C THR A 123 2.27 12.59 -9.90
N PRO A 124 3.39 11.98 -10.36
CA PRO A 124 3.32 10.84 -11.28
C PRO A 124 2.51 9.66 -10.74
N THR A 125 2.60 9.37 -9.43
CA THR A 125 1.85 8.27 -8.81
C THR A 125 0.34 8.47 -8.96
N HIS A 126 -0.16 9.66 -8.63
CA HIS A 126 -1.58 10.03 -8.77
C HIS A 126 -2.03 9.94 -10.23
N THR A 127 -1.26 10.52 -11.16
CA THR A 127 -1.62 10.45 -12.59
C THR A 127 -1.65 9.00 -13.11
N LEU A 128 -0.72 8.13 -12.67
CA LEU A 128 -0.73 6.72 -13.04
C LEU A 128 -1.97 5.98 -12.49
N ILE A 129 -2.36 6.25 -11.24
CA ILE A 129 -3.57 5.72 -10.62
C ILE A 129 -4.81 6.16 -11.41
N GLU A 130 -4.94 7.45 -11.70
CA GLU A 130 -6.07 8.01 -12.46
C GLU A 130 -6.13 7.48 -13.90
N SER A 131 -4.98 7.20 -14.51
CA SER A 131 -4.90 6.64 -15.87
C SER A 131 -5.30 5.15 -15.97
N GLY A 132 -5.45 4.46 -14.83
CA GLY A 132 -5.74 3.03 -14.79
C GLY A 132 -4.58 2.15 -15.27
N LEU A 133 -3.34 2.66 -15.33
CA LEU A 133 -2.18 1.91 -15.80
C LEU A 133 -1.52 1.03 -14.73
N VAL A 134 -1.87 1.21 -13.46
CA VAL A 134 -1.27 0.45 -12.35
C VAL A 134 -1.81 -0.97 -12.35
N ASP A 135 -0.91 -1.96 -12.35
CA ASP A 135 -1.28 -3.37 -12.31
C ASP A 135 -1.30 -3.90 -10.88
N GLU A 136 -0.34 -3.44 -10.06
CA GLU A 136 -0.09 -3.93 -8.71
C GLU A 136 0.18 -2.80 -7.70
N TYR A 137 -0.32 -2.98 -6.48
CA TYR A 137 0.00 -2.17 -5.31
C TYR A 137 0.72 -3.04 -4.30
N ARG A 138 1.96 -2.69 -3.95
CA ARG A 138 2.84 -3.39 -3.01
C ARG A 138 3.14 -2.45 -1.86
N LEU A 139 2.30 -2.49 -0.84
CA LEU A 139 2.23 -1.46 0.19
C LEU A 139 2.87 -1.96 1.48
N PHE A 140 3.92 -1.29 1.92
CA PHE A 140 4.50 -1.48 3.24
C PHE A 140 3.82 -0.49 4.20
N VAL A 141 2.84 -0.99 4.95
CA VAL A 141 2.02 -0.20 5.88
C VAL A 141 2.71 -0.15 7.23
N TYR A 142 3.17 1.05 7.60
CA TYR A 142 3.78 1.32 8.88
C TYR A 142 2.70 1.59 9.94
N PRO A 143 2.90 1.13 11.19
CA PRO A 143 1.93 1.25 12.28
C PRO A 143 1.90 2.67 12.88
N ALA A 144 1.77 3.69 12.03
CA ALA A 144 1.74 5.09 12.39
C ALA A 144 0.57 5.81 11.71
N VAL A 145 0.10 6.91 12.29
CA VAL A 145 -0.89 7.82 11.69
C VAL A 145 -0.25 9.19 11.59
N GLN A 146 -0.10 9.74 10.39
CA GLN A 146 0.53 11.05 10.20
C GLN A 146 -0.47 12.20 10.37
N GLY A 147 -1.74 11.98 10.02
CA GLY A 147 -2.82 12.97 10.11
C GLY A 147 -2.72 14.14 9.11
N ARG A 148 -1.62 14.22 8.36
CA ARG A 148 -1.33 15.27 7.38
C ARG A 148 -0.46 14.74 6.24
N GLY A 149 -0.25 15.59 5.24
CA GLY A 149 0.50 15.24 4.05
C GLY A 149 -0.36 14.49 3.05
N ARG A 150 0.19 14.31 1.86
CA ARG A 150 -0.51 13.76 0.72
C ARG A 150 -0.60 12.24 0.80
N ARG A 151 -1.76 11.71 0.41
CA ARG A 151 -2.09 10.29 0.47
C ARG A 151 -1.73 9.56 -0.82
N LEU A 152 -1.63 8.23 -0.77
CA LEU A 152 -1.33 7.42 -1.94
C LEU A 152 -2.35 7.62 -3.07
N PHE A 153 -3.64 7.61 -2.73
CA PHE A 153 -4.73 7.80 -3.68
C PHE A 153 -5.13 9.28 -3.71
N PRO A 154 -5.50 9.82 -4.89
CA PRO A 154 -6.10 11.15 -5.01
C PRO A 154 -7.42 11.24 -4.23
N ASP A 155 -7.75 12.44 -3.76
CA ASP A 155 -9.02 12.68 -3.07
C ASP A 155 -10.21 12.39 -4.00
N GLY A 156 -11.20 11.65 -3.50
CA GLY A 156 -12.38 11.26 -4.27
C GLY A 156 -12.13 10.17 -5.32
N TYR A 157 -10.91 9.62 -5.42
CA TYR A 157 -10.66 8.48 -6.29
C TYR A 157 -11.30 7.21 -5.73
N GLU A 158 -12.11 6.54 -6.54
CA GLU A 158 -12.78 5.29 -6.18
C GLU A 158 -12.23 4.11 -6.98
N MET A 159 -11.90 3.04 -6.27
CA MET A 159 -11.58 1.75 -6.88
C MET A 159 -12.39 0.65 -6.20
N PRO A 160 -13.38 0.07 -6.88
CA PRO A 160 -14.41 -0.73 -6.20
C PRO A 160 -13.86 -2.05 -5.66
N ARG A 161 -12.79 -2.61 -6.25
CA ARG A 161 -12.19 -3.86 -5.75
C ARG A 161 -10.78 -4.12 -6.24
N LEU A 162 -9.91 -4.45 -5.29
CA LEU A 162 -8.59 -5.04 -5.50
C LEU A 162 -8.61 -6.54 -5.18
N GLN A 163 -7.69 -7.31 -5.76
CA GLN A 163 -7.48 -8.71 -5.39
C GLN A 163 -6.23 -8.82 -4.51
N LEU A 164 -6.39 -9.34 -3.29
CA LEU A 164 -5.25 -9.62 -2.42
C LEU A 164 -4.42 -10.77 -3.00
N VAL A 165 -3.11 -10.54 -3.13
CA VAL A 165 -2.11 -11.52 -3.56
C VAL A 165 -1.28 -12.00 -2.38
N GLU A 166 -0.83 -11.07 -1.53
CA GLU A 166 -0.03 -11.36 -0.34
C GLU A 166 -0.43 -10.42 0.79
N ALA A 167 -0.53 -10.96 2.01
CA ALA A 167 -0.57 -10.19 3.24
C ALA A 167 0.46 -10.79 4.19
N ARG A 168 1.42 -9.99 4.66
CA ARG A 168 2.49 -10.44 5.54
C ARG A 168 2.77 -9.40 6.61
N GLY A 169 2.70 -9.80 7.88
CA GLY A 169 3.14 -8.98 9.01
C GLY A 169 4.62 -9.20 9.34
N PHE A 170 5.27 -8.15 9.83
CA PHE A 170 6.65 -8.16 10.32
C PHE A 170 6.68 -7.89 11.84
N ARG A 171 7.79 -8.23 12.50
CA ARG A 171 7.91 -8.14 13.97
C ARG A 171 7.88 -6.70 14.49
N ASN A 172 8.33 -5.75 13.68
CA ASN A 172 8.29 -4.31 13.98
C ASN A 172 6.90 -3.69 13.75
N GLY A 173 5.87 -4.49 13.45
CA GLY A 173 4.49 -4.03 13.26
C GLY A 173 4.16 -3.55 11.85
N VAL A 174 5.15 -3.49 10.95
CA VAL A 174 4.91 -3.21 9.52
C VAL A 174 4.12 -4.37 8.90
N SER A 175 3.26 -4.06 7.93
CA SER A 175 2.57 -5.06 7.11
C SER A 175 2.82 -4.83 5.62
N LEU A 176 3.27 -5.85 4.90
CA LEU A 176 3.24 -5.87 3.44
C LEU A 176 1.84 -6.31 2.98
N LEU A 177 1.18 -5.47 2.21
CA LEU A 177 -0.06 -5.77 1.50
C LEU A 177 0.18 -5.67 0.00
N HIS A 178 0.03 -6.77 -0.71
CA HIS A 178 0.16 -6.85 -2.15
C HIS A 178 -1.20 -7.10 -2.79
N TYR A 179 -1.63 -6.18 -3.63
CA TYR A 179 -2.87 -6.25 -4.39
C TYR A 179 -2.64 -6.17 -5.90
N THR A 180 -3.48 -6.84 -6.68
CA THR A 180 -3.61 -6.63 -8.13
C THR A 180 -4.92 -5.93 -8.47
N VAL A 181 -4.90 -5.13 -9.54
CA VAL A 181 -6.10 -4.53 -10.13
C VAL A 181 -6.81 -5.58 -10.99
N ARG A 182 -8.10 -5.84 -10.73
CA ARG A 182 -8.88 -6.84 -11.48
C ARG A 182 -8.87 -6.51 -12.98
N GLY A 183 -8.30 -7.41 -13.78
CA GLY A 183 -8.07 -7.23 -15.22
C GLY A 183 -6.62 -7.47 -15.63
N HIS A 184 -5.67 -7.24 -14.71
CA HIS A 184 -4.25 -7.54 -14.86
C HIS A 184 -3.86 -8.74 -14.00
N HIS A 185 -4.17 -9.94 -14.49
CA HIS A 185 -3.61 -11.16 -13.93
C HIS A 185 -2.36 -11.54 -14.75
N PRO A 186 -1.14 -11.50 -14.21
CA PRO A 186 -0.07 -12.28 -14.81
C PRO A 186 -0.52 -13.73 -14.74
N ARG A 187 -0.66 -14.39 -15.90
CA ARG A 187 -1.13 -15.79 -15.98
C ARG A 187 -0.12 -16.72 -15.31
N GLY A 188 -0.19 -16.84 -13.98
CA GLY A 188 0.39 -17.92 -13.18
C GLY A 188 -0.63 -19.03 -12.93
N PRO A 189 -0.20 -20.22 -12.49
CA PRO A 189 -1.08 -21.39 -12.40
C PRO A 189 -2.25 -21.08 -11.47
N ARG A 190 -3.46 -21.35 -11.98
CA ARG A 190 -4.72 -21.23 -11.25
C ARG A 190 -4.60 -21.95 -9.91
N TRP A 191 -4.51 -21.20 -8.82
CA TRP A 191 -4.78 -21.75 -7.51
C TRP A 191 -6.27 -22.08 -7.46
N THR A 192 -6.57 -23.37 -7.46
CA THR A 192 -7.91 -23.89 -7.20
C THR A 192 -8.38 -23.26 -5.90
N THR A 193 -9.47 -22.51 -5.95
CA THR A 193 -10.17 -22.00 -4.78
C THR A 193 -10.28 -23.13 -3.77
N ILE A 194 -9.72 -22.94 -2.58
CA ILE A 194 -10.05 -23.79 -1.43
C ILE A 194 -11.55 -23.61 -1.25
N SER A 195 -12.29 -24.62 -1.69
CA SER A 195 -13.70 -24.77 -1.42
C SER A 195 -13.90 -24.55 0.07
N GLN A 196 -14.80 -23.63 0.43
CA GLN A 196 -15.27 -23.49 1.80
C GLN A 196 -15.69 -24.90 2.25
N GLN A 197 -14.90 -25.52 3.12
CA GLN A 197 -15.35 -26.71 3.81
C GLN A 197 -16.55 -26.29 4.64
N ALA A 198 -17.69 -26.85 4.27
CA ALA A 198 -18.95 -26.73 4.97
C ALA A 198 -18.74 -27.04 6.46
N ALA A 199 -19.31 -26.20 7.31
CA ALA A 199 -19.47 -26.50 8.73
C ALA A 199 -20.24 -27.83 8.89
N PRO A 200 -19.84 -28.72 9.81
CA PRO A 200 -20.59 -29.93 10.08
C PRO A 200 -21.92 -29.60 10.79
N PRO A 201 -23.05 -30.25 10.45
CA PRO A 201 -24.34 -29.96 11.06
C PRO A 201 -24.52 -30.74 12.37
N GLY A 202 -24.26 -30.10 13.52
CA GLY A 202 -24.77 -30.38 14.89
C GLY A 202 -24.75 -31.83 15.44
N PRO A 203 -25.32 -32.11 16.64
CA PRO A 203 -25.67 -31.22 17.75
C PRO A 203 -25.03 -31.68 19.09
N PHE A 204 -24.35 -30.81 19.83
CA PHE A 204 -24.04 -31.05 21.24
C PHE A 204 -25.02 -30.27 22.12
N ARG A 205 -26.09 -30.95 22.57
CA ARG A 205 -26.89 -30.52 23.72
C ARG A 205 -26.15 -30.96 24.98
N LEU A 206 -25.55 -30.02 25.71
CA LEU A 206 -25.21 -30.22 27.13
C LEU A 206 -26.25 -29.48 27.98
N ARG A 207 -26.92 -30.27 28.82
CA ARG A 207 -27.90 -29.87 29.83
C ARG A 207 -27.31 -28.81 30.77
N MET A 208 -28.01 -27.68 30.93
CA MET A 208 -27.84 -26.81 32.11
C MET A 208 -28.49 -27.46 33.34
N PRO A 209 -27.90 -27.33 34.54
CA PRO A 209 -28.56 -27.74 35.78
C PRO A 209 -29.65 -26.72 36.18
N PRO A 210 -30.71 -27.14 36.91
CA PRO A 210 -31.82 -26.26 37.25
C PRO A 210 -31.42 -25.24 38.33
N LEU A 211 -31.74 -23.97 38.07
CA LEU A 211 -31.76 -22.90 39.07
C LEU A 211 -32.98 -23.08 40.01
N PRO A 212 -32.85 -22.81 41.32
CA PRO A 212 -33.96 -22.95 42.24
C PRO A 212 -35.01 -21.85 42.05
N LEU A 213 -36.27 -22.28 41.99
CA LEU A 213 -37.47 -21.45 41.98
C LEU A 213 -37.54 -20.62 43.27
N ARG A 214 -37.66 -19.29 43.14
CA ARG A 214 -38.23 -18.43 44.18
C ARG A 214 -39.42 -17.66 43.65
N VAL A 215 -40.37 -17.54 44.56
CA VAL A 215 -41.80 -17.27 44.37
C VAL A 215 -42.08 -15.77 44.39
N SER A 216 -42.83 -15.34 43.36
CA SER A 216 -43.77 -14.21 43.22
C SER A 216 -43.58 -12.89 43.99
N ARG A 217 -43.80 -11.77 43.28
CA ARG A 217 -44.95 -10.87 43.51
C ARG A 217 -45.24 -10.04 42.26
N SER A 218 -46.48 -10.15 41.78
CA SER A 218 -47.09 -9.25 40.82
C SER A 218 -47.52 -7.96 41.50
N CYS A 219 -47.23 -6.81 40.90
CA CYS A 219 -48.10 -5.64 40.98
C CYS A 219 -48.25 -5.04 39.59
N ASP A 220 -49.52 -4.87 39.25
CA ASP A 220 -50.08 -4.45 37.98
C ASP A 220 -50.34 -2.93 38.00
N ARG A 221 -50.45 -2.34 36.81
CA ARG A 221 -50.96 -0.98 36.49
C ARG A 221 -50.04 0.19 36.88
N GLY A 222 -49.90 1.23 36.08
CA GLY A 222 -50.56 1.60 34.84
C GLY A 222 -50.22 3.05 34.51
N GLY A 223 -50.31 3.39 33.22
CA GLY A 223 -50.70 4.70 32.68
C GLY A 223 -50.06 5.99 33.24
N GLY A 224 -49.39 6.73 32.35
CA GLY A 224 -49.52 8.18 32.36
C GLY A 224 -48.21 8.96 32.35
N GLY A 225 -47.81 9.36 31.15
CA GLY A 225 -47.72 10.78 30.83
C GLY A 225 -46.67 11.66 31.53
N ARG A 226 -45.76 12.13 30.68
CA ARG A 226 -45.30 13.53 30.56
C ARG A 226 -44.07 13.98 31.37
N ARG A 227 -43.15 14.51 30.54
CA ARG A 227 -42.44 15.80 30.60
C ARG A 227 -40.95 15.78 30.94
N CYS A 228 -40.25 16.40 29.99
CA CYS A 228 -38.94 17.00 29.98
C CYS A 228 -38.47 17.58 31.33
N GLY A 229 -37.16 17.43 31.56
CA GLY A 229 -36.40 18.23 32.51
C GLY A 229 -34.90 18.12 32.20
N SER A 230 -34.40 19.06 31.41
CA SER A 230 -32.97 19.34 31.22
C SER A 230 -32.31 19.74 32.54
N LEU A 231 -31.12 19.22 32.86
CA LEU A 231 -30.20 19.80 33.84
C LEU A 231 -28.75 19.33 33.57
N ARG A 232 -27.92 20.27 33.11
CA ARG A 232 -26.46 20.37 33.35
C ARG A 232 -26.25 21.64 34.21
N PRO A 233 -25.05 21.92 34.77
CA PRO A 233 -24.17 21.07 35.56
C PRO A 233 -23.69 21.82 36.85
N ARG A 234 -23.02 21.12 37.78
CA ARG A 234 -22.12 21.66 38.83
C ARG A 234 -21.12 20.54 39.15
N ARG A 235 -19.81 20.72 39.32
CA ARG A 235 -18.88 21.87 39.42
C ARG A 235 -17.57 21.47 38.75
#